data_AF-A0A2E0N9C5-F1
#
_entry.id   AF-A0A2E0N9C5-F1
#
_cell.length_a   1.000
_cell.length_b   1.000
_cell.length_c   1.000
_cell.angle_alpha   90.00
_cell.angle_beta   90.00
_cell.angle_gamma   90.00
#
_symmetry.space_group_name_H-M   'P 1'
#
loop_
_entity.id
_entity.type
_entity.pdbx_description
1 polymer ?
#
loop_
_entity_poly.entity_id
_entity_poly.type
_entity_poly.pdbx_seq_one_letter_code
_entity_poly.pdbx_strand_id
1 'polypeptide(L)'
;MGEHQSGWQKTLHEKTGQDVYFWNFIFLMVFTAIEVGAVYLSLTYGWTVFALVSVGVVKFFGIAAFFMHLWDDERELTYTFAFPFIFVIILFIGIAFTNPEGVIGLPAWCSPDIIGSYTSTSP
;
A
#
# COMPACT_ATOMS: atom_id res chain seq x y z
N MET A 1 -16.05 14.91 25.84
CA MET A 1 -15.17 14.83 24.64
C MET A 1 -13.82 14.33 25.11
N GLY A 2 -13.52 13.03 24.99
CA GLY A 2 -12.18 12.50 25.26
C GLY A 2 -12.13 11.26 26.14
N GLU A 3 -12.60 10.11 25.68
CA GLU A 3 -12.42 8.83 26.41
C GLU A 3 -12.25 7.61 25.49
N HIS A 4 -11.40 7.67 24.46
CA HIS A 4 -11.10 6.44 23.71
C HIS A 4 -9.65 6.30 23.19
N GLN A 5 -8.69 7.01 23.79
CA GLN A 5 -7.27 6.72 23.56
C GLN A 5 -6.86 5.47 24.37
N SER A 6 -6.37 4.43 23.68
CA SER A 6 -5.84 3.20 24.25
C SER A 6 -4.75 3.50 25.28
N GLY A 7 -4.69 2.74 26.39
CA GLY A 7 -3.73 2.97 27.48
C GLY A 7 -2.26 3.02 27.02
N TRP A 8 -1.92 2.33 25.93
CA TRP A 8 -0.60 2.38 25.31
C TRP A 8 -0.28 3.69 24.60
N GLN A 9 -1.30 4.39 24.08
CA GLN A 9 -1.14 5.70 23.45
C GLN A 9 -0.82 6.77 24.49
N LYS A 10 -1.48 6.68 25.66
CA LYS A 10 -1.24 7.56 26.80
C LYS A 10 0.19 7.42 27.33
N THR A 11 0.68 6.19 27.50
CA THR A 11 2.05 5.94 27.97
C THR A 11 3.12 6.36 26.96
N LEU A 12 2.84 6.27 25.65
CA LEU A 12 3.73 6.77 24.60
C LEU A 12 3.79 8.30 24.56
N HIS A 13 2.65 8.97 24.69
CA HIS A 13 2.59 10.43 24.77
C HIS A 13 3.30 10.95 26.03
N GLU A 14 3.13 10.27 27.17
CA GLU A 14 3.75 10.67 28.44
C GLU A 14 5.28 10.45 28.45
N LYS A 15 5.78 9.44 27.73
CA LYS A 15 7.23 9.19 27.60
C LYS A 15 7.92 10.04 26.55
N THR A 16 7.23 10.35 25.44
CA THR A 16 7.85 11.02 24.28
C THR A 16 7.42 12.48 24.13
N GLY A 17 6.37 12.91 24.83
CA GLY A 17 5.78 14.24 24.71
C GLY A 17 5.12 14.51 23.35
N GLN A 18 4.94 13.48 22.51
CA GLN A 18 4.38 13.60 21.17
C GLN A 18 3.31 12.55 20.92
N ASP A 19 2.31 12.94 20.14
CA ASP A 19 1.14 12.11 19.85
C ASP A 19 1.47 10.91 18.95
N VAL A 20 0.60 9.90 19.03
CA VAL A 20 0.66 8.69 18.19
C VAL A 20 0.69 9.02 16.69
N TYR A 21 0.01 10.09 16.28
CA TYR A 21 -0.01 10.58 14.92
C TYR A 21 1.38 10.99 14.42
N PHE A 22 2.19 11.63 15.28
CA PHE A 22 3.54 12.06 14.94
C PHE A 22 4.48 10.86 14.73
N TRP A 23 4.35 9.84 15.59
CA TRP A 23 5.12 8.60 15.43
C TRP A 23 4.72 7.81 14.19
N ASN A 24 3.42 7.74 13.87
CA ASN A 24 2.96 7.12 12.63
C ASN A 24 3.49 7.86 11.40
N PHE A 25 3.51 9.20 11.42
CA PHE A 25 4.13 10.01 10.37
C PHE A 25 5.62 9.67 10.17
N ILE A 26 6.40 9.58 11.26
CA ILE A 26 7.81 9.17 11.17
C ILE A 26 7.96 7.78 10.56
N PHE A 27 7.16 6.81 11.00
CA PHE A 27 7.20 5.45 10.43
C PHE A 27 6.92 5.45 8.92
N LEU A 28 5.89 6.17 8.47
CA LEU A 28 5.57 6.30 7.05
C LEU A 28 6.71 6.95 6.26
N MET A 29 7.37 7.98 6.81
CA MET A 29 8.52 8.63 6.19
C MET A 29 9.73 7.68 6.08
N VAL A 30 10.03 6.91 7.13
CA VAL A 30 11.09 5.88 7.11
C VAL A 30 10.81 4.84 6.04
N PHE A 31 9.58 4.31 5.97
CA PHE A 31 9.19 3.37 4.93
C PHE A 31 9.32 3.96 3.51
N THR A 32 9.08 5.26 3.35
CA THR A 32 9.29 5.95 2.06
C THR A 32 10.77 6.08 1.70
N ALA A 33 11.62 6.38 2.68
CA ALA A 33 13.06 6.35 2.47
C ALA A 33 13.57 4.94 2.10
N ILE A 34 13.01 3.89 2.71
CA ILE A 34 13.32 2.49 2.38
C ILE A 34 12.95 2.16 0.94
N GLU A 35 11.77 2.56 0.45
CA GLU A 35 11.37 2.34 -0.95
C GLU A 35 12.33 3.00 -1.93
N VAL A 36 12.68 4.26 -1.68
CA VAL A 36 13.65 5.00 -2.51
C VAL A 36 15.01 4.29 -2.48
N GLY A 37 15.46 3.86 -1.30
CA GLY A 37 16.71 3.11 -1.14
C GLY A 37 16.68 1.76 -1.87
N ALA A 38 15.58 1.01 -1.79
CA ALA A 38 15.42 -0.28 -2.44
C ALA A 38 15.48 -0.17 -3.97
N VAL A 39 14.90 0.90 -4.54
CA VAL A 39 14.98 1.20 -5.97
C VAL A 39 16.40 1.63 -6.37
N TYR A 40 17.06 2.43 -5.54
CA TYR A 40 18.39 2.96 -5.84
C TYR A 40 19.51 1.90 -5.77
N LEU A 41 19.34 0.89 -4.91
CA LEU A 41 20.32 -0.19 -4.72
C LEU A 41 20.27 -1.27 -5.82
N SER A 42 19.45 -1.10 -6.87
CA SER A 42 19.37 -2.00 -8.03
C SER A 42 19.24 -3.49 -7.64
N LEU A 43 18.37 -3.78 -6.68
CA LEU A 43 18.03 -5.15 -6.30
C LEU A 43 17.43 -5.92 -7.49
N THR A 44 17.53 -7.25 -7.48
CA THR A 44 16.87 -8.10 -8.48
C THR A 44 15.39 -7.73 -8.59
N TYR A 45 14.86 -7.67 -9.81
CA TYR A 45 13.48 -7.25 -10.10
C TYR A 45 12.44 -7.84 -9.12
N GLY A 46 12.49 -9.15 -8.86
CA GLY A 46 11.56 -9.80 -7.92
C GLY A 46 11.65 -9.27 -6.48
N TRP A 47 12.87 -8.99 -5.98
CA TRP A 47 13.07 -8.45 -4.64
C TRP A 47 12.64 -6.99 -4.53
N THR A 48 12.88 -6.19 -5.57
CA THR A 48 12.43 -4.79 -5.62
C THR A 48 10.91 -4.72 -5.61
N VAL A 49 10.24 -5.50 -6.45
CA VAL A 49 8.77 -5.56 -6.49
C VAL A 49 8.20 -6.03 -5.16
N PHE A 50 8.77 -7.09 -4.57
CA PHE A 50 8.32 -7.60 -3.27
C PHE A 50 8.48 -6.54 -2.16
N ALA A 51 9.61 -5.84 -2.12
CA ALA A 51 9.85 -4.77 -1.14
C ALA A 51 8.86 -3.60 -1.32
N LEU A 52 8.65 -3.13 -2.55
CA LEU A 52 7.71 -2.04 -2.82
C LEU A 52 6.26 -2.41 -2.49
N VAL A 53 5.82 -3.63 -2.85
CA VAL A 53 4.45 -4.09 -2.57
C VAL A 53 4.24 -4.27 -1.08
N SER A 54 5.17 -4.96 -0.38
CA SER A 54 5.04 -5.18 1.06
C SER A 54 5.03 -3.88 1.85
N VAL A 55 5.95 -2.95 1.56
CA VAL A 55 6.00 -1.65 2.22
C VAL A 55 4.75 -0.82 1.91
N GLY A 56 4.27 -0.84 0.66
CA GLY A 56 3.02 -0.20 0.25
C GLY A 56 1.80 -0.69 1.03
N VAL A 57 1.71 -2.01 1.27
CA VAL A 57 0.63 -2.61 2.07
C VAL A 57 0.72 -2.12 3.53
N VAL A 58 1.89 -2.15 4.16
CA VAL A 58 2.06 -1.68 5.54
C VAL A 58 1.68 -0.20 5.66
N LYS A 59 2.11 0.64 4.71
CA LYS A 59 1.74 2.07 4.69
C LYS A 59 0.25 2.28 4.53
N PHE A 60 -0.40 1.52 3.65
CA PHE A 60 -1.84 1.61 3.45
C PHE A 60 -2.60 1.39 4.77
N PHE A 61 -2.21 0.36 5.54
CA PHE A 61 -2.78 0.13 6.87
C PHE A 61 -2.46 1.24 7.86
N GLY A 62 -1.23 1.77 7.86
CA GLY A 62 -0.85 2.89 8.72
C GLY A 62 -1.63 4.18 8.44
N ILE A 63 -1.96 4.45 7.17
CA ILE A 63 -2.77 5.60 6.77
C ILE A 63 -4.24 5.36 7.10
N ALA A 64 -4.78 4.20 6.74
CA ALA A 64 -6.18 3.86 7.01
C ALA A 64 -6.48 3.84 8.51
N ALA A 65 -5.66 3.20 9.34
CA ALA A 65 -5.92 3.09 10.78
C ALA A 65 -5.79 4.44 11.50
N PHE A 66 -4.77 5.24 11.21
CA PHE A 66 -4.43 6.42 12.01
C PHE A 66 -4.76 7.76 11.35
N PHE A 67 -4.62 7.91 10.04
CA PHE A 67 -4.88 9.20 9.36
C PHE A 67 -6.33 9.36 8.91
N MET A 68 -7.05 8.25 8.69
CA MET A 68 -8.48 8.28 8.39
C MET A 68 -9.37 8.10 9.63
N HIS A 69 -8.78 8.09 10.83
CA HIS A 69 -9.48 7.93 12.13
C HIS A 69 -10.33 6.65 12.26
N LEU A 70 -10.26 5.73 11.29
CA LEU A 70 -11.05 4.49 11.22
C LEU A 70 -10.86 3.55 12.42
N TRP A 71 -9.77 3.71 13.17
CA TRP A 71 -9.52 2.94 14.39
C TRP A 71 -10.34 3.42 15.60
N ASP A 72 -10.71 4.70 15.62
CA ASP A 72 -11.37 5.36 16.76
C ASP A 72 -12.81 5.83 16.43
N ASP A 73 -13.18 5.88 15.15
CA ASP A 73 -14.53 6.20 14.67
C ASP A 73 -15.48 4.98 14.58
N GLU A 74 -16.77 5.28 14.40
CA GLU A 74 -17.85 4.31 14.24
C GLU A 74 -17.61 3.37 13.05
N ARG A 75 -17.87 2.07 13.25
CA ARG A 75 -17.57 1.01 12.28
C ARG A 75 -18.27 1.20 10.92
N GLU A 76 -19.33 1.98 10.86
CA GLU A 76 -20.05 2.31 9.63
C GLU A 76 -19.16 3.04 8.62
N LEU A 77 -18.28 3.94 9.08
CA LEU A 77 -17.35 4.67 8.22
C LEU A 77 -16.32 3.73 7.58
N THR A 78 -15.89 2.70 8.32
CA THR A 78 -14.99 1.65 7.83
C THR A 78 -15.62 0.79 6.74
N TYR A 79 -16.92 0.50 6.83
CA TYR A 79 -17.62 -0.25 5.80
C TYR A 79 -17.75 0.55 4.50
N THR A 80 -18.06 1.86 4.58
CA THR A 80 -18.11 2.72 3.39
C THR A 80 -16.75 2.87 2.72
N PHE A 81 -15.66 2.95 3.51
CA PHE A 81 -14.30 2.97 2.97
C PHE A 81 -13.90 1.63 2.31
N ALA A 82 -14.31 0.49 2.90
CA ALA A 82 -13.99 -0.83 2.36
C ALA A 82 -14.76 -1.17 1.07
N PHE A 83 -15.95 -0.62 0.89
CA PHE A 83 -16.82 -0.87 -0.28
C PHE A 83 -16.13 -0.71 -1.65
N PRO A 84 -15.45 0.41 -1.96
CA PRO A 84 -14.76 0.57 -3.25
C PRO A 84 -13.66 -0.49 -3.47
N PHE A 85 -12.95 -0.91 -2.42
CA PHE A 85 -11.93 -1.96 -2.56
C PHE A 85 -12.55 -3.32 -2.89
N ILE A 86 -13.65 -3.66 -2.23
CA ILE A 86 -14.40 -4.89 -2.52
C ILE A 86 -14.90 -4.87 -3.96
N PHE A 87 -15.45 -3.74 -4.42
CA PHE A 87 -15.90 -3.57 -5.79
C PHE A 87 -14.77 -3.76 -6.81
N VAL A 88 -13.61 -3.14 -6.58
CA VAL A 88 -12.44 -3.29 -7.46
C VAL A 88 -11.93 -4.73 -7.48
N ILE A 89 -11.90 -5.42 -6.34
CA ILE A 89 -11.52 -6.83 -6.27
C ILE A 89 -12.47 -7.69 -7.10
N ILE A 90 -13.78 -7.48 -6.97
CA ILE A 90 -14.80 -8.19 -7.76
C ILE A 90 -14.61 -7.91 -9.25
N LEU A 91 -14.30 -6.67 -9.62
CA LEU A 91 -14.04 -6.29 -11.02
C LEU A 91 -12.82 -7.02 -11.59
N PHE A 92 -11.71 -7.06 -10.86
CA PHE A 92 -10.52 -7.81 -11.28
C PHE A 92 -10.79 -9.30 -11.41
N ILE A 93 -11.51 -9.89 -10.45
CA ILE A 93 -11.94 -11.27 -10.50
C ILE A 93 -12.83 -11.53 -11.72
N GLY A 94 -13.77 -10.62 -12.01
CA GLY A 94 -14.65 -10.70 -13.17
C GLY A 94 -13.88 -10.67 -14.49
N ILE A 95 -12.88 -9.79 -14.62
CA ILE A 95 -11.99 -9.75 -15.80
C ILE A 95 -11.21 -11.05 -15.93
N ALA A 96 -10.66 -11.55 -14.82
CA ALA A 96 -9.87 -12.78 -14.79
C ALA A 96 -10.66 -14.02 -15.21
N PHE A 97 -11.96 -14.10 -14.87
CA PHE A 97 -12.81 -15.22 -15.25
C PHE A 97 -13.49 -15.07 -16.62
N THR A 98 -13.76 -13.85 -17.09
CA THR A 98 -14.47 -13.60 -18.37
C THR A 98 -13.55 -13.58 -19.59
N ASN A 99 -12.26 -13.29 -19.45
CA ASN A 99 -11.34 -13.18 -20.59
C ASN A 99 -10.12 -14.11 -20.44
N PRO A 100 -9.98 -15.18 -21.25
CA PRO A 100 -8.78 -16.02 -21.22
C PRO A 100 -7.52 -15.24 -21.64
N GLU A 101 -7.70 -14.22 -22.49
CA GLU A 101 -6.65 -13.31 -22.96
C GLU A 101 -6.28 -12.23 -21.92
N GLY A 102 -7.09 -12.04 -20.88
CA GLY A 102 -6.90 -10.96 -19.90
C GLY A 102 -5.61 -11.12 -19.10
N VAL A 103 -5.27 -12.35 -18.69
CA VAL A 103 -4.07 -12.62 -17.90
C VAL A 103 -2.80 -12.66 -18.77
N ILE A 104 -2.91 -13.14 -20.01
CA ILE A 104 -1.79 -13.25 -20.95
C ILE A 104 -1.48 -11.93 -21.68
N GLY A 105 -2.44 -11.01 -21.80
CA GLY A 105 -2.23 -9.65 -22.33
C GLY A 105 -1.76 -8.62 -21.28
N LEU A 106 -1.80 -8.97 -19.99
CA LEU A 106 -1.38 -8.08 -18.89
C LEU A 106 0.07 -7.57 -19.00
N PRO A 107 1.07 -8.39 -19.41
CA PRO A 107 2.45 -7.94 -19.59
C PRO A 107 2.59 -6.84 -20.66
N ALA A 108 1.77 -6.86 -21.71
CA ALA A 108 1.76 -5.83 -22.76
C ALA A 108 1.14 -4.51 -22.26
N TRP A 109 0.25 -4.56 -21.28
CA TRP A 109 -0.30 -3.35 -20.65
C TRP A 109 0.64 -2.76 -19.59
N CYS A 110 1.32 -3.63 -18.82
CA CYS A 110 2.27 -3.20 -17.79
C CYS A 110 3.63 -2.78 -18.35
N SER A 111 3.94 -3.12 -19.61
CA SER A 111 5.18 -2.78 -20.29
C SER A 111 4.85 -1.93 -21.52
N PRO A 112 4.89 -0.59 -21.44
CA PRO A 112 4.79 0.21 -22.66
C PRO A 112 5.94 -0.17 -23.61
N ASP A 113 5.66 -0.24 -24.92
CA ASP A 113 6.61 -0.61 -26.00
C ASP A 113 7.93 0.19 -26.02
N ILE A 114 8.04 1.23 -25.19
CA ILE A 114 9.27 1.98 -24.94
C ILE A 114 10.41 1.07 -24.43
N ILE A 115 10.09 -0.03 -23.74
CA ILE A 115 11.08 -0.95 -23.11
C ILE A 115 11.24 -2.27 -23.90
N GLY A 116 10.33 -2.58 -24.83
CA GLY A 116 10.31 -3.86 -25.57
C GLY A 116 11.10 -3.88 -26.89
N SER A 117 11.60 -2.74 -27.37
CA SER A 117 12.25 -2.63 -28.68
C SER A 117 13.69 -3.15 -28.75
N TYR A 118 14.32 -3.53 -27.62
CA TYR A 118 15.70 -4.02 -27.59
C TYR A 118 15.84 -5.53 -27.32
N THR A 119 14.75 -6.27 -27.08
CA THR A 119 14.81 -7.71 -26.77
C THR A 119 14.14 -8.62 -27.81
N SER A 120 13.57 -8.08 -28.88
CA SER A 120 12.97 -8.88 -29.99
C SER A 120 13.69 -8.69 -31.33
N THR A 121 15.01 -8.49 -31.32
CA THR A 121 15.83 -8.65 -32.53
C THR A 121 16.94 -9.65 -32.29
N SER A 122 16.64 -10.92 -32.55
CA SER A 122 17.54 -11.85 -33.25
C SER A 122 16.96 -13.26 -33.27
N PRO A 123 17.31 -14.04 -34.29
CA PRO A 123 16.86 -14.00 -35.69
C PRO A 123 15.67 -14.96 -35.96
#